data_AF-A0A524D8U3-F1
#
_entry.id   AF-A0A524D8U3-F1
#
_cell.length_a   1.000
_cell.length_b   1.000
_cell.length_c   1.000
_cell.angle_alpha   90.00
_cell.angle_beta   90.00
_cell.angle_gamma   90.00
#
_symmetry.space_group_name_H-M   'P 1'
#
loop_
_entity.id
_entity.type
_entity.pdbx_description
1 polymer ?
#
loop_
_entity_poly.entity_id
_entity_poly.type
_entity_poly.pdbx_seq_one_letter_code
_entity_poly.pdbx_strand_id
1 'polypeptide(L)'
;MLEKEEQLEIPPDLAKLIAIKNSMNEKALEEFTEKKSREGISVSEALKNNDFKQIIELSRYQTKYIALNMYGPLPGNVKCELTDADGVAAEWITNPNVVTDQILFHLFGGGYVMGTLETRRRNPFLLGRESKLRCLNIGYRLAPEHPFPAALDDSIKAYRWLLSAGVAPENIVFSGASAGGGLAIATLLKLRELGVPLPAAAVLLSPWVDLALTGDSLKTNAKFEPNITKGMLRGCAMAYLRGKEPKNPLASPLYADLKGLPPMLIHAGSIEVLLDDSVRLAEHAKASGVEVNLEVWEGMTHVFQSYGDSLTDSRQAIENIGKFIQKTLRQE
;
A
#
# COMPACT_ATOMS: atom_id res chain seq x y z
N MET A 1 -2.66 8.49 -38.90
CA MET A 1 -1.29 7.97 -38.74
C MET A 1 -1.06 7.78 -37.25
N LEU A 2 -1.31 6.56 -36.75
CA LEU A 2 -0.92 6.14 -35.41
C LEU A 2 0.31 5.25 -35.61
N GLU A 3 1.46 5.88 -35.76
CA GLU A 3 2.73 5.19 -35.89
C GLU A 3 3.46 5.22 -34.55
N LYS A 4 3.95 4.03 -34.17
CA LYS A 4 4.66 3.63 -32.94
C LYS A 4 3.76 3.28 -31.76
N GLU A 5 3.37 2.00 -31.71
CA GLU A 5 3.46 1.25 -30.46
C GLU A 5 4.92 1.37 -29.99
N GLU A 6 5.24 2.37 -29.17
CA GLU A 6 6.43 2.28 -28.32
C GLU A 6 6.24 1.01 -27.48
N GLN A 7 7.13 0.04 -27.67
CA GLN A 7 7.18 -1.12 -26.79
C GLN A 7 7.42 -0.58 -25.38
N LEU A 8 6.38 -0.61 -24.55
CA LEU A 8 6.51 -0.40 -23.11
C LEU A 8 7.56 -1.39 -22.60
N GLU A 9 8.76 -0.88 -22.34
CA GLU A 9 9.89 -1.67 -21.84
C GLU A 9 10.13 -1.34 -20.37
N ILE A 10 10.42 -2.37 -19.58
CA ILE A 10 10.83 -2.21 -18.19
C ILE A 10 12.20 -1.51 -18.21
N PRO A 11 12.38 -0.36 -17.53
CA PRO A 11 13.66 0.34 -17.50
C PRO A 11 14.80 -0.58 -17.01
N PRO A 12 16.01 -0.51 -17.59
CA PRO A 12 17.09 -1.46 -17.27
C PRO A 12 17.44 -1.57 -15.79
N ASP A 13 17.39 -0.47 -15.04
CA ASP A 13 17.69 -0.47 -13.62
C ASP A 13 16.56 -1.10 -12.79
N LEU A 14 15.30 -0.91 -13.20
CA LEU A 14 14.16 -1.63 -12.63
C LEU A 14 14.24 -3.12 -12.96
N ALA A 15 14.61 -3.50 -14.18
CA ALA A 15 14.77 -4.90 -14.58
C ALA A 15 15.80 -5.64 -13.71
N LYS A 16 16.91 -4.99 -13.35
CA LYS A 16 17.91 -5.55 -12.41
C LYS A 16 17.31 -5.78 -11.03
N LEU A 17 16.57 -4.80 -10.50
CA LEU A 17 15.92 -4.91 -9.18
C LEU A 17 14.86 -6.02 -9.16
N ILE A 18 14.11 -6.17 -10.25
CA ILE A 18 13.14 -7.25 -10.44
C ILE A 18 13.85 -8.61 -10.45
N ALA A 19 14.96 -8.75 -11.18
CA ALA A 19 15.72 -9.99 -11.22
C ALA A 19 16.26 -10.39 -9.83
N ILE A 20 16.77 -9.43 -9.06
CA ILE A 20 17.20 -9.64 -7.68
C ILE A 20 16.03 -10.12 -6.81
N LYS A 21 14.89 -9.45 -6.89
CA LYS A 21 13.69 -9.82 -6.14
C LYS A 21 13.17 -11.20 -6.50
N ASN A 22 13.16 -11.56 -7.79
CA ASN A 22 12.74 -12.88 -8.25
C ASN A 22 13.64 -13.99 -7.70
N SER A 23 14.96 -13.79 -7.74
CA SER A 23 15.90 -14.74 -7.12
C SER A 23 15.67 -14.89 -5.61
N MET A 24 15.35 -13.80 -4.90
CA MET A 24 14.99 -13.89 -3.48
C MET A 24 13.67 -14.63 -3.24
N ASN A 25 12.68 -14.45 -4.12
CA ASN A 25 11.41 -15.19 -4.04
C ASN A 25 11.59 -16.69 -4.24
N GLU A 26 12.47 -17.10 -5.16
CA GLU A 26 12.83 -18.50 -5.40
C GLU A 26 13.49 -19.11 -4.17
N LYS A 27 14.50 -18.45 -3.61
CA LYS A 27 15.15 -18.88 -2.36
C LYS A 27 14.16 -18.99 -1.20
N ALA A 28 13.30 -17.99 -1.03
CA ALA A 28 12.27 -18.01 0.00
C ALA A 28 11.28 -19.17 -0.20
N LEU A 29 10.94 -19.53 -1.44
CA LEU A 29 10.10 -20.68 -1.75
C LEU A 29 10.80 -22.00 -1.41
N GLU A 30 12.09 -22.13 -1.73
CA GLU A 30 12.89 -23.30 -1.39
C GLU A 30 12.98 -23.50 0.14
N GLU A 31 13.37 -22.45 0.87
CA GLU A 31 13.47 -22.48 2.34
C GLU A 31 12.11 -22.78 3.00
N PHE A 32 11.03 -22.17 2.50
CA PHE A 32 9.68 -22.45 2.99
C PHE A 32 9.26 -23.90 2.70
N THR A 33 9.57 -24.42 1.51
CA THR A 33 9.26 -25.80 1.12
C THR A 33 10.00 -26.80 1.99
N GLU A 34 11.27 -26.57 2.28
CA GLU A 34 12.05 -27.41 3.20
C GLU A 34 11.48 -27.37 4.62
N LYS A 35 11.08 -26.18 5.09
CA LYS A 35 10.43 -26.06 6.40
C LYS A 35 9.12 -26.86 6.46
N LYS A 36 8.29 -26.76 5.42
CA LYS A 36 6.98 -27.42 5.35
C LYS A 36 7.06 -28.92 5.14
N SER A 37 8.07 -29.42 4.44
CA SER A 37 8.28 -30.86 4.30
C SER A 37 8.57 -31.54 5.65
N ARG A 38 9.28 -30.86 6.56
CA ARG A 38 9.49 -31.32 7.94
C ARG A 38 8.21 -31.36 8.77
N GLU A 39 7.19 -30.59 8.39
CA GLU A 39 5.83 -30.62 8.96
C GLU A 39 4.92 -31.65 8.25
N GLY A 40 5.44 -32.40 7.27
CA GLY A 40 4.66 -33.37 6.47
C GLY A 40 3.79 -32.72 5.40
N ILE A 41 4.03 -31.45 5.04
CA ILE A 41 3.23 -30.69 4.07
C ILE A 41 3.99 -30.57 2.75
N SER A 42 3.37 -31.01 1.65
CA SER A 42 3.86 -30.79 0.28
C SER A 42 3.38 -29.43 -0.23
N VAL A 43 4.28 -28.44 -0.28
CA VAL A 43 3.96 -27.10 -0.81
C VAL A 43 3.51 -27.17 -2.27
N SER A 44 4.14 -28.02 -3.08
CA SER A 44 3.76 -28.16 -4.50
C SER A 44 2.34 -28.69 -4.70
N GLU A 45 1.90 -29.65 -3.88
CA GLU A 45 0.53 -30.15 -3.90
C GLU A 45 -0.45 -29.12 -3.33
N ALA A 46 -0.06 -28.44 -2.25
CA ALA A 46 -0.86 -27.36 -1.67
C ALA A 46 -1.14 -26.24 -2.69
N LEU A 47 -0.13 -25.81 -3.46
CA LEU A 47 -0.31 -24.83 -4.54
C LEU A 47 -1.20 -25.36 -5.66
N LYS A 48 -0.99 -26.61 -6.12
CA LYS A 48 -1.83 -27.25 -7.15
C LYS A 48 -3.30 -27.36 -6.73
N ASN A 49 -3.54 -27.67 -5.46
CA ASN A 49 -4.87 -27.83 -4.89
C ASN A 49 -5.51 -26.50 -4.45
N ASN A 50 -4.84 -25.37 -4.68
CA ASN A 50 -5.26 -24.06 -4.18
C ASN A 50 -5.53 -24.06 -2.66
N ASP A 51 -4.68 -24.75 -1.89
CA ASP A 51 -4.72 -24.70 -0.42
C ASP A 51 -4.43 -23.27 0.03
N PHE A 52 -5.51 -22.61 0.40
CA PHE A 52 -5.52 -21.21 0.73
C PHE A 52 -4.64 -20.86 1.93
N LYS A 53 -4.58 -21.76 2.92
CA LYS A 53 -3.78 -21.54 4.13
C LYS A 53 -2.30 -21.55 3.78
N GLN A 54 -1.86 -22.54 2.99
CA GLN A 54 -0.46 -22.63 2.58
C GLN A 54 -0.04 -21.52 1.63
N ILE A 55 -0.93 -21.10 0.72
CA ILE A 55 -0.69 -19.94 -0.16
C ILE A 55 -0.44 -18.67 0.67
N ILE A 56 -1.30 -18.39 1.66
CA ILE A 56 -1.12 -17.20 2.52
C ILE A 56 0.14 -17.30 3.37
N GLU A 57 0.43 -18.46 3.96
CA GLU A 57 1.66 -18.65 4.74
C GLU A 57 2.91 -18.45 3.88
N LEU A 58 2.94 -18.98 2.66
CA LEU A 58 4.02 -18.74 1.71
C LEU A 58 4.14 -17.26 1.34
N SER A 59 3.03 -16.59 1.01
CA SER A 59 3.07 -15.17 0.64
C SER A 59 3.52 -14.27 1.80
N ARG A 60 3.13 -14.59 3.04
CA ARG A 60 3.63 -13.94 4.26
C ARG A 60 5.13 -14.18 4.45
N TYR A 61 5.60 -15.41 4.21
CA TYR A 61 7.00 -15.77 4.32
C TYR A 61 7.86 -15.03 3.28
N GLN A 62 7.48 -15.07 2.01
CA GLN A 62 8.16 -14.35 0.92
C GLN A 62 8.18 -12.84 1.17
N THR A 63 7.05 -12.26 1.61
CA THR A 63 6.97 -10.83 1.98
C THR A 63 8.00 -10.49 3.05
N LYS A 64 8.08 -11.29 4.13
CA LYS A 64 9.04 -11.08 5.21
C LYS A 64 10.48 -11.24 4.71
N TYR A 65 10.74 -12.28 3.92
CA TYR A 65 12.06 -12.57 3.38
C TYR A 65 12.57 -11.41 2.50
N ILE A 66 11.75 -10.92 1.56
CA ILE A 66 12.11 -9.79 0.71
C ILE A 66 12.33 -8.54 1.55
N ALA A 67 11.45 -8.24 2.51
CA ALA A 67 11.57 -7.02 3.32
C ALA A 67 12.92 -6.97 4.06
N LEU A 68 13.37 -8.10 4.61
CA LEU A 68 14.61 -8.17 5.38
C LEU A 68 15.87 -8.22 4.51
N ASN A 69 15.82 -8.92 3.36
CA ASN A 69 17.00 -9.16 2.53
C ASN A 69 17.19 -8.13 1.40
N MET A 70 16.11 -7.53 0.89
CA MET A 70 16.18 -6.58 -0.22
C MET A 70 16.47 -5.16 0.27
N TYR A 71 15.79 -4.73 1.34
CA TYR A 71 15.87 -3.34 1.81
C TYR A 71 16.79 -3.17 3.01
N GLY A 72 17.14 -4.26 3.70
CA GLY A 72 17.93 -4.24 4.91
C GLY A 72 17.23 -3.53 6.08
N PRO A 73 17.92 -3.39 7.22
CA PRO A 73 17.43 -2.57 8.33
C PRO A 73 17.37 -1.09 7.92
N LEU A 74 16.50 -0.33 8.58
CA LEU A 74 16.54 1.13 8.45
C LEU A 74 17.88 1.69 8.94
N PRO A 75 18.30 2.88 8.48
CA PRO A 75 19.48 3.55 9.01
C PRO A 75 19.41 3.71 10.54
N GLY A 76 20.53 3.52 11.24
CA GLY A 76 20.58 3.47 12.71
C GLY A 76 20.18 4.76 13.44
N ASN A 77 20.04 5.87 12.72
CA ASN A 77 19.56 7.15 13.25
C ASN A 77 18.03 7.35 13.06
N VAL A 78 17.32 6.37 12.49
CA VAL A 78 15.86 6.36 12.42
C VAL A 78 15.31 5.69 13.69
N LYS A 79 14.42 6.37 14.41
CA LYS A 79 13.77 5.81 15.60
C LYS A 79 12.47 5.10 15.22
N CYS A 80 12.33 3.85 15.66
CA CYS A 80 11.11 3.06 15.53
C CYS A 80 10.58 2.73 16.93
N GLU A 81 9.39 3.23 17.27
CA GLU A 81 8.83 3.12 18.62
C GLU A 81 7.41 2.55 18.54
N LEU A 82 7.21 1.34 19.09
CA LEU A 82 5.88 0.75 19.18
C LEU A 82 4.98 1.59 20.10
N THR A 83 3.72 1.71 19.71
CA THR A 83 2.70 2.42 20.48
C THR A 83 1.35 1.70 20.37
N ASP A 84 0.48 1.94 21.34
CA ASP A 84 -0.89 1.42 21.35
C ASP A 84 -1.85 2.56 21.00
N ALA A 85 -2.43 2.50 19.80
CA ALA A 85 -3.38 3.48 19.29
C ALA A 85 -4.82 3.03 19.58
N ASP A 86 -5.18 3.03 20.86
CA ASP A 86 -6.50 2.58 21.38
C ASP A 86 -6.81 1.10 21.08
N GLY A 87 -5.89 0.21 21.47
CA GLY A 87 -5.97 -1.22 21.24
C GLY A 87 -5.50 -1.66 19.84
N VAL A 88 -5.02 -0.73 19.02
CA VAL A 88 -4.43 -0.99 17.70
C VAL A 88 -2.92 -0.83 17.80
N ALA A 89 -2.19 -1.92 17.54
CA ALA A 89 -0.73 -1.85 17.49
C ALA A 89 -0.30 -0.87 16.39
N ALA A 90 0.58 0.08 16.72
CA ALA A 90 1.14 1.03 15.77
C ALA A 90 2.63 1.25 16.05
N GLU A 91 3.31 1.90 15.12
CA GLU A 91 4.72 2.22 15.25
C GLU A 91 4.99 3.64 14.76
N TRP A 92 5.59 4.44 15.64
CA TRP A 92 6.17 5.70 15.25
C TRP A 92 7.50 5.47 14.54
N ILE A 93 7.63 6.01 13.32
CA ILE A 93 8.86 6.02 12.55
C ILE A 93 9.31 7.47 12.41
N THR A 94 10.44 7.79 13.02
CA THR A 94 10.96 9.16 13.14
C THR A 94 12.32 9.25 12.46
N ASN A 95 12.37 9.89 11.30
CA ASN A 95 13.62 10.24 10.64
C ASN A 95 14.33 11.38 11.39
N PRO A 96 15.65 11.58 11.20
CA PRO A 96 16.32 12.78 11.69
C PRO A 96 15.72 14.06 11.09
N ASN A 97 15.69 15.14 11.88
CA ASN A 97 15.28 16.48 11.43
C ASN A 97 13.86 16.55 10.82
N VAL A 98 12.91 15.81 11.40
CA VAL A 98 11.48 15.88 11.06
C VAL A 98 10.69 16.66 12.10
N VAL A 99 9.59 17.26 11.68
CA VAL A 99 8.59 17.82 12.59
C VAL A 99 7.76 16.68 13.19
N THR A 100 7.17 16.91 14.37
CA THR A 100 6.50 15.87 15.16
C THR A 100 5.07 16.20 15.56
N ASP A 101 4.63 17.42 15.28
CA ASP A 101 3.28 17.95 15.40
C ASP A 101 2.46 17.79 14.12
N GLN A 102 3.12 17.56 12.98
CA GLN A 102 2.52 17.11 11.72
C GLN A 102 2.82 15.63 11.48
N ILE A 103 1.78 14.87 11.17
CA ILE A 103 1.82 13.40 11.19
C ILE A 103 1.45 12.82 9.83
N LEU A 104 2.31 11.92 9.35
CA LEU A 104 1.94 11.02 8.25
C LEU A 104 1.29 9.75 8.82
N PHE A 105 -0.03 9.62 8.66
CA PHE A 105 -0.79 8.44 9.07
C PHE A 105 -0.72 7.38 7.97
N HIS A 106 0.05 6.31 8.17
CA HIS A 106 0.38 5.35 7.11
C HIS A 106 -0.30 3.98 7.28
N LEU A 107 -0.97 3.55 6.21
CA LEU A 107 -1.58 2.23 6.08
C LEU A 107 -0.78 1.40 5.08
N PHE A 108 -0.09 0.37 5.57
CA PHE A 108 0.79 -0.42 4.72
C PHE A 108 0.04 -1.28 3.68
N GLY A 109 0.76 -1.75 2.66
CA GLY A 109 0.23 -2.70 1.67
C GLY A 109 0.42 -4.16 2.07
N GLY A 110 -0.16 -5.07 1.29
CA GLY A 110 -0.06 -6.52 1.52
C GLY A 110 -1.37 -7.28 1.31
N GLY A 111 -2.23 -6.78 0.42
CA GLY A 111 -3.48 -7.45 0.05
C GLY A 111 -4.43 -7.70 1.23
N TYR A 112 -4.34 -6.91 2.30
CA TYR A 112 -5.06 -7.14 3.58
C TYR A 112 -4.72 -8.45 4.31
N VAL A 113 -3.73 -9.20 3.83
CA VAL A 113 -3.40 -10.54 4.36
C VAL A 113 -1.93 -10.71 4.75
N MET A 114 -1.05 -9.79 4.34
CA MET A 114 0.39 -9.85 4.55
C MET A 114 0.97 -8.58 5.15
N GLY A 115 2.08 -8.74 5.85
CA GLY A 115 2.88 -7.65 6.40
C GLY A 115 2.78 -7.54 7.91
N THR A 116 3.78 -6.92 8.50
CA THR A 116 3.81 -6.47 9.88
C THR A 116 4.33 -5.04 9.91
N LEU A 117 4.24 -4.36 11.06
CA LEU A 117 4.87 -3.06 11.27
C LEU A 117 6.33 -3.06 10.81
N GLU A 118 7.11 -4.06 11.26
CA GLU A 118 8.52 -4.23 10.90
C GLU A 118 8.75 -4.45 9.38
N THR A 119 8.05 -5.41 8.76
CA THR A 119 8.31 -5.73 7.34
C THR A 119 7.83 -4.64 6.39
N ARG A 120 7.04 -3.67 6.89
CA ARG A 120 6.43 -2.60 6.10
C ARG A 120 6.97 -1.21 6.42
N ARG A 121 8.09 -1.12 7.14
CA ARG A 121 8.74 0.17 7.46
C ARG A 121 9.23 0.96 6.24
N ARG A 122 9.49 0.32 5.10
CA ARG A 122 10.17 0.96 3.95
C ARG A 122 9.44 2.20 3.43
N ASN A 123 8.14 2.11 3.13
CA ASN A 123 7.37 3.25 2.62
C ASN A 123 7.24 4.37 3.66
N PRO A 124 6.76 4.15 4.89
CA PRO A 124 6.64 5.24 5.86
C PRO A 124 8.00 5.86 6.19
N PHE A 125 9.09 5.09 6.22
CA PHE A 125 10.44 5.63 6.33
C PHE A 125 10.78 6.63 5.21
N LEU A 126 10.62 6.22 3.94
CA LEU A 126 10.96 7.06 2.78
C LEU A 126 10.05 8.29 2.71
N LEU A 127 8.75 8.11 2.90
CA LEU A 127 7.77 9.20 2.84
C LEU A 127 7.99 10.21 3.97
N GLY A 128 8.24 9.75 5.20
CA GLY A 128 8.57 10.64 6.33
C GLY A 128 9.87 11.41 6.10
N ARG A 129 10.87 10.79 5.47
CA ARG A 129 12.16 11.43 5.13
C ARG A 129 11.97 12.58 4.15
N GLU A 130 11.21 12.37 3.08
CA GLU A 130 11.01 13.37 2.03
C GLU A 130 10.01 14.45 2.44
N SER A 131 8.93 14.07 3.12
CA SER A 131 7.93 15.02 3.61
C SER A 131 8.41 15.84 4.82
N LYS A 132 9.42 15.37 5.55
CA LYS A 132 9.89 15.91 6.84
C LYS A 132 8.92 15.70 8.00
N LEU A 133 8.07 14.67 7.94
CA LEU A 133 7.11 14.32 8.98
C LEU A 133 7.53 13.06 9.74
N ARG A 134 7.13 13.00 11.01
CA ARG A 134 7.04 11.72 11.73
C ARG A 134 5.88 10.90 11.17
N CYS A 135 6.08 9.59 11.04
CA CYS A 135 5.07 8.68 10.52
C CYS A 135 4.48 7.81 11.62
N LEU A 136 3.16 7.65 11.63
CA LEU A 136 2.47 6.62 12.41
C LEU A 136 2.08 5.47 11.47
N ASN A 137 2.81 4.36 11.54
CA ASN A 137 2.51 3.16 10.77
C ASN A 137 1.51 2.29 11.53
N ILE A 138 0.38 1.93 10.91
CA ILE A 138 -0.71 1.24 11.62
C ILE A 138 -0.65 -0.27 11.39
N GLY A 139 -0.54 -1.02 12.49
CA GLY A 139 -0.54 -2.48 12.56
C GLY A 139 -1.95 -3.06 12.54
N TYR A 140 -2.75 -2.66 11.56
CA TYR A 140 -4.15 -3.08 11.46
C TYR A 140 -4.28 -4.61 11.30
N ARG A 141 -5.38 -5.16 11.81
CA ARG A 141 -5.64 -6.61 11.77
C ARG A 141 -5.79 -7.13 10.34
N LEU A 142 -5.23 -8.31 10.09
CA LEU A 142 -5.18 -8.92 8.75
C LEU A 142 -6.12 -10.11 8.62
N ALA A 143 -6.61 -10.29 7.40
CA ALA A 143 -7.27 -11.50 6.98
C ALA A 143 -6.24 -12.63 6.75
N PRO A 144 -6.64 -13.91 6.81
CA PRO A 144 -8.01 -14.42 6.96
C PRO A 144 -8.50 -14.51 8.42
N GLU A 145 -7.66 -14.21 9.40
CA GLU A 145 -7.97 -14.25 10.83
C GLU A 145 -8.96 -13.16 11.23
N HIS A 146 -8.79 -11.98 10.65
CA HIS A 146 -9.65 -10.82 10.88
C HIS A 146 -10.10 -10.24 9.53
N PRO A 147 -11.20 -10.77 8.96
CA PRO A 147 -11.69 -10.31 7.67
C PRO A 147 -12.31 -8.92 7.74
N PHE A 148 -12.68 -8.37 6.58
CA PHE A 148 -13.43 -7.14 6.45
C PHE A 148 -14.66 -7.14 7.39
N PRO A 149 -14.89 -6.06 8.19
CA PRO A 149 -14.23 -4.75 8.13
C PRO A 149 -13.10 -4.53 9.17
N ALA A 150 -12.46 -5.56 9.73
CA ALA A 150 -11.53 -5.39 10.86
C ALA A 150 -10.39 -4.37 10.61
N ALA A 151 -9.77 -4.38 9.43
CA ALA A 151 -8.73 -3.42 9.07
C ALA A 151 -9.26 -1.97 9.02
N LEU A 152 -10.50 -1.79 8.56
CA LEU A 152 -11.19 -0.49 8.51
C LEU A 152 -11.50 0.01 9.92
N ASP A 153 -12.03 -0.87 10.77
CA ASP A 153 -12.32 -0.55 12.17
C ASP A 153 -11.05 -0.06 12.91
N ASP A 154 -9.93 -0.76 12.70
CA ASP A 154 -8.65 -0.41 13.32
C ASP A 154 -8.10 0.94 12.81
N SER A 155 -8.21 1.19 11.50
CA SER A 155 -7.78 2.45 10.90
C SER A 155 -8.58 3.65 11.44
N ILE A 156 -9.90 3.49 11.62
CA ILE A 156 -10.76 4.51 12.22
C ILE A 156 -10.41 4.75 13.69
N LYS A 157 -10.20 3.67 14.47
CA LYS A 157 -9.81 3.77 15.89
C LYS A 157 -8.49 4.49 16.04
N ALA A 158 -7.46 4.09 15.29
CA ALA A 158 -6.14 4.71 15.39
C ALA A 158 -6.16 6.19 14.97
N TYR A 159 -6.96 6.57 13.96
CA TYR A 159 -7.12 7.97 13.59
C TYR A 159 -7.83 8.79 14.68
N ARG A 160 -8.92 8.27 15.26
CA ARG A 160 -9.61 8.91 16.39
C ARG A 160 -8.71 9.06 17.60
N TRP A 161 -7.89 8.04 17.89
CA TRP A 161 -6.87 8.11 18.93
C TRP A 161 -5.90 9.26 18.68
N LEU A 162 -5.41 9.41 17.45
CA LEU A 162 -4.50 10.50 17.08
C LEU A 162 -5.14 11.88 17.28
N LEU A 163 -6.42 12.05 16.91
CA LEU A 163 -7.16 13.29 17.18
C LEU A 163 -7.34 13.53 18.69
N SER A 164 -7.66 12.48 19.46
CA SER A 164 -7.82 12.57 20.91
C SER A 164 -6.52 12.93 21.64
N ALA A 165 -5.38 12.59 21.04
CA ALA A 165 -4.06 12.97 21.52
C ALA A 165 -3.70 14.44 21.20
N GLY A 166 -4.61 15.21 20.60
CA GLY A 166 -4.46 16.64 20.35
C GLY A 166 -3.86 16.99 18.98
N VAL A 167 -3.64 16.03 18.09
CA VAL A 167 -3.18 16.33 16.74
C VAL A 167 -4.35 16.87 15.91
N ALA A 168 -4.21 18.11 15.43
CA ALA A 168 -5.24 18.75 14.62
C ALA A 168 -5.41 17.99 13.27
N PRO A 169 -6.65 17.80 12.77
CA PRO A 169 -6.90 17.12 11.49
C PRO A 169 -6.11 17.72 10.32
N GLU A 170 -5.98 19.04 10.27
CA GLU A 170 -5.22 19.79 9.27
C GLU A 170 -3.70 19.57 9.33
N ASN A 171 -3.19 18.95 10.40
CA ASN A 171 -1.79 18.56 10.56
C ASN A 171 -1.55 17.08 10.23
N ILE A 172 -2.56 16.37 9.73
CA ILE A 172 -2.46 14.94 9.40
C ILE A 172 -2.58 14.78 7.88
N VAL A 173 -1.68 13.97 7.31
CA VAL A 173 -1.83 13.47 5.93
C VAL A 173 -1.94 11.95 5.98
N PHE A 174 -2.96 11.42 5.30
CA PHE A 174 -3.07 9.97 5.12
C PHE A 174 -2.10 9.52 4.04
N SER A 175 -1.52 8.34 4.23
CA SER A 175 -0.85 7.65 3.15
C SER A 175 -1.14 6.16 3.17
N GLY A 176 -1.13 5.54 2.00
CA GLY A 176 -1.31 4.11 1.91
C GLY A 176 -0.79 3.52 0.61
N ALA A 177 -0.31 2.28 0.68
CA ALA A 177 0.21 1.57 -0.48
C ALA A 177 -0.65 0.34 -0.81
N SER A 178 -0.97 0.10 -2.08
CA SER A 178 -1.72 -1.09 -2.50
C SER A 178 -3.05 -1.20 -1.75
N ALA A 179 -3.30 -2.34 -1.07
CA ALA A 179 -4.42 -2.52 -0.14
C ALA A 179 -4.55 -1.38 0.89
N GLY A 180 -3.44 -0.87 1.43
CA GLY A 180 -3.44 0.27 2.35
C GLY A 180 -3.90 1.57 1.72
N GLY A 181 -3.69 1.74 0.40
CA GLY A 181 -4.25 2.86 -0.37
C GLY A 181 -5.77 2.77 -0.49
N GLY A 182 -6.31 1.58 -0.77
CA GLY A 182 -7.75 1.34 -0.69
C GLY A 182 -8.31 1.56 0.71
N LEU A 183 -7.61 1.05 1.73
CA LEU A 183 -7.98 1.23 3.13
C LEU A 183 -7.99 2.69 3.56
N ALA A 184 -7.07 3.51 3.05
CA ALA A 184 -7.04 4.94 3.30
C ALA A 184 -8.34 5.60 2.81
N ILE A 185 -8.76 5.34 1.56
CA ILE A 185 -10.02 5.89 1.03
C ILE A 185 -11.23 5.34 1.81
N ALA A 186 -11.29 4.04 2.08
CA ALA A 186 -12.37 3.45 2.88
C ALA A 186 -12.49 4.09 4.27
N THR A 187 -11.36 4.38 4.90
CA THR A 187 -11.30 5.06 6.20
C THR A 187 -11.83 6.47 6.09
N LEU A 188 -11.37 7.26 5.10
CA LEU A 188 -11.84 8.62 4.88
C LEU A 188 -13.35 8.68 4.61
N LEU A 189 -13.88 7.74 3.81
CA LEU A 189 -15.31 7.61 3.56
C LEU A 189 -16.09 7.38 4.85
N LYS A 190 -15.62 6.46 5.70
CA LYS A 190 -16.29 6.13 6.96
C LYS A 190 -16.16 7.25 7.99
N LEU A 191 -15.02 7.95 8.05
CA LEU A 191 -14.83 9.11 8.90
C LEU A 191 -15.79 10.24 8.54
N ARG A 192 -15.94 10.53 7.23
CA ARG A 192 -16.92 11.49 6.72
C ARG A 192 -18.34 11.11 7.11
N GLU A 193 -18.72 9.85 6.91
CA GLU A 193 -20.05 9.32 7.30
C GLU A 193 -20.32 9.52 8.81
N LEU A 194 -19.29 9.33 9.63
CA LEU A 194 -19.36 9.47 11.09
C LEU A 194 -19.22 10.91 11.60
N GLY A 195 -19.08 11.90 10.72
CA GLY A 195 -18.86 13.30 11.10
C GLY A 195 -17.53 13.55 11.82
N VAL A 196 -16.55 12.66 11.65
CA VAL A 196 -15.19 12.88 12.18
C VAL A 196 -14.45 13.82 11.22
N PRO A 197 -13.77 14.86 11.72
CA PRO A 197 -12.96 15.74 10.87
C PRO A 197 -11.97 14.95 10.01
N LEU A 198 -11.82 15.33 8.74
CA LEU A 198 -10.94 14.66 7.79
C LEU A 198 -9.52 15.25 7.83
N PRO A 199 -8.49 14.46 7.48
CA PRO A 199 -7.12 14.94 7.37
C PRO A 199 -6.95 15.95 6.22
N ALA A 200 -5.81 16.63 6.19
CA ALA A 200 -5.51 17.65 5.18
C ALA A 200 -5.43 17.09 3.75
N ALA A 201 -4.90 15.88 3.57
CA ALA A 201 -4.82 15.20 2.28
C ALA A 201 -4.64 13.68 2.41
N ALA A 202 -4.65 12.99 1.27
CA ALA A 202 -4.27 11.60 1.13
C ALA A 202 -3.19 11.40 0.04
N VAL A 203 -2.23 10.51 0.29
CA VAL A 203 -1.22 10.06 -0.68
C VAL A 203 -1.36 8.56 -0.90
N LEU A 204 -1.66 8.16 -2.14
CA LEU A 204 -1.95 6.78 -2.49
C LEU A 204 -0.88 6.25 -3.44
N LEU A 205 -0.23 5.14 -3.05
CA LEU A 205 0.79 4.47 -3.86
C LEU A 205 0.20 3.19 -4.45
N SER A 206 -0.04 3.18 -5.76
CA SER A 206 -0.63 2.05 -6.49
C SER A 206 -1.87 1.48 -5.79
N PRO A 207 -2.88 2.32 -5.43
CA PRO A 207 -3.98 1.89 -4.58
C PRO A 207 -4.78 0.74 -5.19
N TRP A 208 -5.14 -0.24 -4.34
CA TRP A 208 -6.07 -1.30 -4.72
C TRP A 208 -7.47 -0.95 -4.20
N VAL A 209 -8.37 -0.55 -5.10
CA VAL A 209 -9.70 0.00 -4.78
C VAL A 209 -10.86 -0.80 -5.38
N ASP A 210 -10.56 -1.82 -6.17
CA ASP A 210 -11.55 -2.70 -6.79
C ASP A 210 -11.22 -4.19 -6.53
N LEU A 211 -11.83 -4.72 -5.47
CA LEU A 211 -11.71 -6.14 -5.11
C LEU A 211 -12.58 -7.03 -6.01
N ALA A 212 -13.40 -6.46 -6.90
CA ALA A 212 -14.09 -7.20 -7.97
C ALA A 212 -13.18 -7.47 -9.18
N LEU A 213 -11.97 -6.89 -9.21
CA LEU A 213 -10.92 -7.15 -10.21
C LEU A 213 -11.39 -6.90 -11.65
N THR A 214 -12.00 -5.73 -11.88
CA THR A 214 -12.63 -5.35 -13.14
C THR A 214 -11.78 -4.50 -14.07
N GLY A 215 -10.63 -4.00 -13.61
CA GLY A 215 -9.68 -3.26 -14.47
C GLY A 215 -9.12 -4.13 -15.60
N ASP A 216 -8.99 -3.54 -16.79
CA ASP A 216 -8.40 -4.18 -17.96
C ASP A 216 -6.87 -4.26 -17.87
N SER A 217 -6.23 -3.37 -17.12
CA SER A 217 -4.80 -3.43 -16.75
C SER A 217 -4.41 -4.76 -16.10
N LEU A 218 -5.34 -5.45 -15.45
CA LEU A 218 -5.12 -6.82 -14.93
C LEU A 218 -4.77 -7.84 -16.01
N LYS A 219 -5.10 -7.56 -17.28
CA LYS A 219 -4.79 -8.40 -18.44
C LYS A 219 -3.67 -7.77 -19.27
N THR A 220 -3.80 -6.50 -19.63
CA THR A 220 -2.88 -5.83 -20.56
C THR A 220 -1.48 -5.69 -19.97
N ASN A 221 -1.37 -5.44 -18.66
CA ASN A 221 -0.10 -5.27 -17.96
C ASN A 221 0.41 -6.56 -17.28
N ALA A 222 -0.33 -7.67 -17.36
CA ALA A 222 0.02 -8.92 -16.68
C ALA A 222 1.39 -9.48 -17.07
N LYS A 223 1.85 -9.21 -18.29
CA LYS A 223 3.16 -9.65 -18.79
C LYS A 223 4.34 -8.84 -18.25
N PHE A 224 4.07 -7.65 -17.72
CA PHE A 224 5.10 -6.73 -17.24
C PHE A 224 5.21 -6.72 -15.71
N GLU A 225 4.11 -6.95 -15.01
CA GLU A 225 4.06 -6.85 -13.56
C GLU A 225 4.72 -8.06 -12.87
N PRO A 226 5.85 -7.86 -12.15
CA PRO A 226 6.57 -8.96 -11.51
C PRO A 226 6.10 -9.23 -10.08
N ASN A 227 5.37 -8.30 -9.46
CA ASN A 227 5.11 -8.33 -8.02
C ASN A 227 3.76 -8.93 -7.69
N ILE A 228 2.74 -8.66 -8.50
CA ILE A 228 1.35 -8.99 -8.20
C ILE A 228 0.66 -9.61 -9.41
N THR A 229 -0.11 -10.67 -9.18
CA THR A 229 -0.89 -11.34 -10.24
C THR A 229 -2.37 -11.26 -9.94
N LYS A 230 -3.20 -11.37 -10.99
CA LYS A 230 -4.66 -11.45 -10.83
C LYS A 230 -5.09 -12.61 -9.91
N GLY A 231 -4.38 -13.74 -9.97
CA GLY A 231 -4.63 -14.89 -9.09
C GLY A 231 -4.36 -14.57 -7.63
N MET A 232 -3.23 -13.93 -7.34
CA MET A 232 -2.87 -13.49 -5.99
C MET A 232 -3.87 -12.46 -5.44
N LEU A 233 -4.23 -11.44 -6.24
CA LEU A 233 -5.23 -10.44 -5.86
C LEU A 233 -6.60 -11.07 -5.57
N ARG A 234 -7.03 -12.04 -6.38
CA ARG A 234 -8.26 -12.80 -6.14
C ARG A 234 -8.19 -13.57 -4.81
N GLY A 235 -7.07 -14.23 -4.53
CA GLY A 235 -6.82 -14.89 -3.24
C GLY A 235 -6.97 -13.94 -2.07
N CYS A 236 -6.29 -12.80 -2.13
CA CYS A 236 -6.35 -11.75 -1.12
C CYS A 236 -7.79 -11.23 -0.92
N ALA A 237 -8.52 -10.95 -2.01
CA ALA A 237 -9.89 -10.46 -1.95
C ALA A 237 -10.82 -11.49 -1.29
N MET A 238 -10.69 -12.78 -1.63
CA MET A 238 -11.48 -13.84 -0.98
C MET A 238 -11.19 -13.96 0.52
N ALA A 239 -9.93 -13.88 0.93
CA ALA A 239 -9.54 -13.86 2.35
C ALA A 239 -10.18 -12.70 3.09
N TYR A 240 -10.06 -11.51 2.50
CA TYR A 240 -10.47 -10.27 3.15
C TYR A 240 -11.99 -10.15 3.20
N LEU A 241 -12.68 -10.39 2.08
CA LEU A 241 -14.13 -10.25 2.00
C LEU A 241 -14.89 -11.34 2.74
N ARG A 242 -14.36 -12.57 2.85
CA ARG A 242 -15.06 -13.74 3.45
C ARG A 242 -16.54 -13.85 3.03
N GLY A 243 -16.79 -13.75 1.71
CA GLY A 243 -18.13 -13.85 1.14
C GLY A 243 -18.93 -12.54 1.11
N LYS A 244 -18.37 -11.43 1.58
CA LYS A 244 -18.94 -10.09 1.34
C LYS A 244 -18.83 -9.71 -0.13
N GLU A 245 -19.74 -8.84 -0.56
CA GLU A 245 -19.87 -8.40 -1.94
C GLU A 245 -18.60 -7.64 -2.39
N PRO A 246 -17.94 -8.04 -3.50
CA PRO A 246 -16.67 -7.43 -3.91
C PRO A 246 -16.74 -5.97 -4.31
N LYS A 247 -17.91 -5.43 -4.69
CA LYS A 247 -18.14 -4.01 -4.97
C LYS A 247 -18.63 -3.23 -3.74
N ASN A 248 -18.55 -3.81 -2.53
CA ASN A 248 -18.97 -3.13 -1.32
C ASN A 248 -18.19 -1.81 -1.20
N PRO A 249 -18.83 -0.63 -1.11
CA PRO A 249 -18.15 0.66 -1.17
C PRO A 249 -17.07 0.90 -0.10
N LEU A 250 -17.10 0.18 1.01
CA LEU A 250 -16.09 0.28 2.07
C LEU A 250 -14.99 -0.78 1.96
N ALA A 251 -15.16 -1.80 1.11
CA ALA A 251 -14.10 -2.74 0.76
C ALA A 251 -13.43 -2.37 -0.57
N SER A 252 -14.23 -1.87 -1.52
CA SER A 252 -13.84 -1.40 -2.85
C SER A 252 -14.30 0.05 -3.04
N PRO A 253 -13.53 1.04 -2.56
CA PRO A 253 -13.93 2.44 -2.59
C PRO A 253 -14.16 3.03 -3.97
N LEU A 254 -13.76 2.35 -5.04
CA LEU A 254 -14.10 2.73 -6.40
C LEU A 254 -15.62 2.90 -6.62
N TYR A 255 -16.44 2.14 -5.87
CA TYR A 255 -17.90 2.14 -6.01
C TYR A 255 -18.60 3.07 -5.00
N ALA A 256 -17.87 3.88 -4.24
CA ALA A 256 -18.41 4.80 -3.25
C ALA A 256 -18.70 6.19 -3.80
N ASP A 257 -19.52 6.98 -3.11
CA ASP A 257 -19.58 8.43 -3.32
C ASP A 257 -18.33 9.08 -2.69
N LEU A 258 -17.48 9.67 -3.53
CA LEU A 258 -16.21 10.29 -3.13
C LEU A 258 -16.32 11.78 -2.80
N LYS A 259 -17.51 12.38 -2.90
CA LYS A 259 -17.71 13.82 -2.66
C LYS A 259 -17.27 14.24 -1.26
N GLY A 260 -16.50 15.33 -1.16
CA GLY A 260 -16.07 15.88 0.12
C GLY A 260 -14.94 15.11 0.81
N LEU A 261 -14.29 14.17 0.11
CA LEU A 261 -12.99 13.65 0.51
C LEU A 261 -11.89 14.73 0.35
N PRO A 262 -10.79 14.67 1.12
CA PRO A 262 -9.73 15.66 1.03
C PRO A 262 -8.95 15.54 -0.29
N PRO A 263 -8.15 16.58 -0.66
CA PRO A 263 -7.24 16.50 -1.79
C PRO A 263 -6.38 15.24 -1.75
N MET A 264 -6.12 14.64 -2.91
CA MET A 264 -5.32 13.43 -2.98
C MET A 264 -4.28 13.45 -4.10
N LEU A 265 -3.10 12.91 -3.76
CA LEU A 265 -2.07 12.53 -4.72
C LEU A 265 -2.14 11.01 -4.93
N ILE A 266 -2.24 10.58 -6.18
CA ILE A 266 -2.27 9.17 -6.57
C ILE A 266 -1.06 8.92 -7.46
N HIS A 267 -0.18 8.00 -7.06
CA HIS A 267 0.88 7.49 -7.92
C HIS A 267 0.52 6.10 -8.40
N ALA A 268 0.79 5.80 -9.67
CA ALA A 268 0.70 4.47 -10.24
C ALA A 268 1.83 4.23 -11.24
N GLY A 269 2.26 2.99 -11.40
CA GLY A 269 3.11 2.60 -12.52
C GLY A 269 2.29 2.35 -13.80
N SER A 270 2.76 2.81 -14.95
CA SER A 270 2.10 2.58 -16.26
C SER A 270 2.03 1.10 -16.65
N ILE A 271 2.94 0.26 -16.15
CA ILE A 271 3.00 -1.17 -16.47
C ILE A 271 2.58 -2.06 -15.29
N GLU A 272 1.95 -1.48 -14.26
CA GLU A 272 1.40 -2.25 -13.14
C GLU A 272 -0.02 -2.76 -13.45
N VAL A 273 -0.40 -3.93 -12.90
CA VAL A 273 -1.74 -4.50 -13.14
C VAL A 273 -2.88 -3.73 -12.45
N LEU A 274 -2.57 -2.86 -11.49
CA LEU A 274 -3.52 -1.99 -10.78
C LEU A 274 -3.56 -0.55 -11.35
N LEU A 275 -3.01 -0.32 -12.55
CA LEU A 275 -3.09 0.99 -13.20
C LEU A 275 -4.54 1.50 -13.29
N ASP A 276 -5.47 0.66 -13.75
CA ASP A 276 -6.87 1.06 -13.92
C ASP A 276 -7.58 1.32 -12.59
N ASP A 277 -7.13 0.73 -11.48
CA ASP A 277 -7.65 1.07 -10.16
C ASP A 277 -7.33 2.52 -9.82
N SER A 278 -6.11 2.95 -10.12
CA SER A 278 -5.64 4.32 -9.87
C SER A 278 -6.28 5.34 -10.82
N VAL A 279 -6.33 5.03 -12.12
CA VAL A 279 -6.91 5.90 -13.15
C VAL A 279 -8.42 6.10 -12.89
N ARG A 280 -9.17 5.02 -12.71
CA ARG A 280 -10.62 5.10 -12.47
C ARG A 280 -10.95 5.78 -11.14
N LEU A 281 -10.15 5.54 -10.09
CA LEU A 281 -10.31 6.28 -8.83
C LEU A 281 -10.14 7.79 -9.07
N ALA A 282 -9.09 8.19 -9.79
CA ALA A 282 -8.80 9.59 -10.03
C ALA A 282 -9.91 10.27 -10.85
N GLU A 283 -10.39 9.62 -11.90
CA GLU A 283 -11.50 10.11 -12.73
C GLU A 283 -12.78 10.24 -11.91
N HIS A 284 -13.14 9.22 -11.13
CA HIS A 284 -14.33 9.21 -10.29
C HIS A 284 -14.28 10.26 -9.18
N ALA A 285 -13.12 10.42 -8.53
CA ALA A 285 -12.90 11.43 -7.49
C ALA A 285 -12.99 12.85 -8.07
N LYS A 286 -12.37 13.11 -9.23
CA LYS A 286 -12.49 14.39 -9.95
C LYS A 286 -13.94 14.69 -10.33
N ALA A 287 -14.66 13.70 -10.87
CA ALA A 287 -16.08 13.82 -11.21
C ALA A 287 -16.96 14.11 -9.98
N SER A 288 -16.53 13.66 -8.80
CA SER A 288 -17.18 13.93 -7.50
C SER A 288 -16.78 15.28 -6.87
N GLY A 289 -15.95 16.08 -7.56
CA GLY A 289 -15.49 17.40 -7.10
C GLY A 289 -14.31 17.37 -6.12
N VAL A 290 -13.58 16.27 -6.05
CA VAL A 290 -12.36 16.16 -5.22
C VAL A 290 -11.15 16.68 -6.01
N GLU A 291 -10.25 17.41 -5.34
CA GLU A 291 -8.96 17.78 -5.92
C GLU A 291 -8.06 16.54 -6.00
N VAL A 292 -7.64 16.18 -7.22
CA VAL A 292 -6.85 14.97 -7.45
C VAL A 292 -5.68 15.29 -8.37
N ASN A 293 -4.46 15.00 -7.89
CA ASN A 293 -3.28 14.86 -8.73
C ASN A 293 -3.02 13.37 -8.98
N LEU A 294 -3.02 12.94 -10.24
CA LEU A 294 -2.66 11.58 -10.65
C LEU A 294 -1.33 11.64 -11.40
N GLU A 295 -0.32 10.95 -10.88
CA GLU A 295 0.98 10.78 -11.52
C GLU A 295 1.14 9.32 -11.94
N VAL A 296 1.02 9.06 -13.25
CA VAL A 296 1.34 7.77 -13.85
C VAL A 296 2.80 7.78 -14.27
N TRP A 297 3.58 6.85 -13.72
CA TRP A 297 5.02 6.76 -13.93
C TRP A 297 5.34 5.76 -15.03
N GLU A 298 5.97 6.25 -16.09
CA GLU A 298 6.29 5.48 -17.28
C GLU A 298 7.25 4.32 -16.96
N GLY A 299 6.98 3.12 -17.48
CA GLY A 299 7.77 1.92 -17.23
C GLY A 299 7.80 1.40 -15.78
N MET A 300 7.05 1.99 -14.84
CA MET A 300 7.08 1.60 -13.44
C MET A 300 6.06 0.50 -13.08
N THR A 301 6.43 -0.32 -12.09
CA THR A 301 5.62 -1.45 -11.58
C THR A 301 4.99 -1.13 -10.22
N HIS A 302 4.18 -2.05 -9.71
CA HIS A 302 3.45 -1.90 -8.45
C HIS A 302 4.33 -1.45 -7.28
N VAL A 303 3.99 -0.30 -6.68
CA VAL A 303 4.66 0.29 -5.50
C VAL A 303 6.18 0.47 -5.72
N PHE A 304 6.58 0.89 -6.93
CA PHE A 304 7.99 1.14 -7.28
C PHE A 304 8.68 2.11 -6.31
N GLN A 305 7.95 3.00 -5.65
CA GLN A 305 8.47 3.95 -4.66
C GLN A 305 9.28 3.26 -3.55
N SER A 306 8.97 2.00 -3.22
CA SER A 306 9.72 1.22 -2.23
C SER A 306 11.21 1.02 -2.60
N TYR A 307 11.59 1.09 -3.88
CA TYR A 307 13.00 1.04 -4.27
C TYR A 307 13.78 2.28 -3.80
N GLY A 308 13.12 3.41 -3.55
CA GLY A 308 13.74 4.64 -3.04
C GLY A 308 14.98 5.03 -3.84
N ASP A 309 16.10 5.27 -3.15
CA ASP A 309 17.33 5.75 -3.80
C ASP A 309 17.97 4.74 -4.77
N SER A 310 17.56 3.48 -4.76
CA SER A 310 18.07 2.44 -5.68
C SER A 310 17.48 2.54 -7.09
N LEU A 311 16.45 3.34 -7.31
CA LEU A 311 15.84 3.58 -8.62
C LEU A 311 15.54 5.08 -8.78
N THR A 312 16.01 5.68 -9.87
CA THR A 312 15.89 7.13 -10.11
C THR A 312 14.42 7.59 -10.09
N ASP A 313 13.53 6.89 -10.79
CA ASP A 313 12.10 7.20 -10.79
C ASP A 313 11.48 7.09 -9.40
N SER A 314 11.85 6.07 -8.62
CA SER A 314 11.38 5.93 -7.25
C SER A 314 11.81 7.09 -6.36
N ARG A 315 13.06 7.54 -6.48
CA ARG A 315 13.57 8.72 -5.76
C ARG A 315 12.79 9.97 -6.15
N GLN A 316 12.61 10.21 -7.45
CA GLN A 316 11.87 11.38 -7.91
C GLN A 316 10.40 11.34 -7.45
N ALA A 317 9.79 10.15 -7.46
CA ALA A 317 8.42 9.96 -6.99
C ALA A 317 8.25 10.29 -5.50
N ILE A 318 9.15 9.81 -4.64
CA ILE A 318 9.07 10.13 -3.19
C ILE A 318 9.37 11.61 -2.91
N GLU A 319 10.25 12.26 -3.69
CA GLU A 319 10.47 13.70 -3.61
C GLU A 319 9.22 14.51 -4.00
N ASN A 320 8.54 14.10 -5.08
CA ASN A 320 7.28 14.73 -5.51
C ASN A 320 6.20 14.60 -4.44
N ILE A 321 6.09 13.41 -3.82
CA ILE A 321 5.21 13.18 -2.69
C ILE A 321 5.55 14.11 -1.51
N GLY A 322 6.83 14.24 -1.17
CA GLY A 322 7.29 15.16 -0.12
C GLY A 322 6.85 16.61 -0.38
N LYS A 323 7.04 17.09 -1.62
CA LYS A 323 6.61 18.43 -2.05
C LYS A 323 5.09 18.61 -1.97
N PHE A 324 4.32 17.60 -2.38
CA PHE A 324 2.86 17.63 -2.26
C PHE A 324 2.43 17.76 -0.78
N ILE A 325 2.96 16.90 0.10
CA ILE A 325 2.64 16.92 1.54
C ILE A 325 2.97 18.29 2.16
N GLN A 326 4.15 18.83 1.88
CA GLN A 326 4.59 20.13 2.40
C GLN A 326 3.77 21.31 1.88
N LYS A 327 3.19 21.19 0.68
CA LYS A 327 2.30 22.20 0.10
C LYS A 327 0.90 22.13 0.71
N THR A 328 0.43 20.94 1.07
CA THR A 328 -0.90 20.75 1.67
C THR A 328 -0.92 21.21 3.13
N LEU A 329 0.13 20.88 3.89
CA LEU A 329 0.22 21.26 5.29
C LEU A 329 0.56 22.75 5.42
N ARG A 330 -0.02 23.40 6.43
CA ARG A 330 0.30 24.80 6.71
C ARG A 330 1.76 24.92 7.11
N GLN A 331 2.46 25.87 6.51
CA GLN A 331 3.74 26.34 7.01
C GLN A 331 3.43 27.48 7.97
N GLU A 332 3.83 27.36 9.24
CA GLU A 332 3.85 28.50 10.16
C GLU A 332 4.86 29.56 9.71
#